data_AF-A0A9E6S8Q4-F1
#
_entry.id   AF-A0A9E6S8Q4-F1
#
_cell.length_a   1.000
_cell.length_b   1.000
_cell.length_c   1.000
_cell.angle_alpha   90.00
_cell.angle_beta   90.00
_cell.angle_gamma   90.00
#
_symmetry.space_group_name_H-M   'P 1'
#
loop_
_entity.id
_entity.type
_entity.pdbx_description
1 polymer ?
#
loop_
_entity_poly.entity_id
_entity_poly.type
_entity_poly.pdbx_seq_one_letter_code
_entity_poly.pdbx_strand_id
1 'polypeptide(L)'
;KQSLSGMGKFLWVGFFVIFAAAIGAIVFQMPALMIACSVLFIGLFAAWTVYDLNQIITGGETNYISATMSIYMNLFAIFSNLLSLLGLTNSD
;
A
#
# COMPACT_ATOMS: atom_id res chain seq x y z
N LYS A 1 9.26 17.11 15.49
CA LYS A 1 7.99 16.69 14.86
C LYS A 1 8.13 16.90 13.36
N GLN A 2 8.54 15.89 12.60
CA GLN A 2 8.72 16.03 11.16
C GLN A 2 7.39 15.66 10.50
N SER A 3 6.73 16.65 9.91
CA SER A 3 5.50 16.44 9.16
C SER A 3 5.85 15.75 7.85
N LEU A 4 5.33 14.54 7.62
CA LEU A 4 5.52 13.81 6.37
C LEU A 4 4.64 14.35 5.23
N SER A 5 4.15 15.60 5.33
CA SER A 5 3.26 16.25 4.35
C SER A 5 3.79 16.20 2.91
N GLY A 6 5.12 16.25 2.72
CA GLY A 6 5.73 16.09 1.39
C GLY A 6 5.69 14.67 0.81
N MET A 7 5.51 13.65 1.65
CA MET A 7 5.51 12.23 1.27
C MET A 7 4.19 11.80 0.61
N GLY A 8 3.10 12.54 0.84
CA GLY A 8 1.80 12.24 0.24
C GLY A 8 1.85 12.18 -1.30
N LYS A 9 2.54 13.14 -1.94
CA LYS A 9 2.69 13.15 -3.41
C LYS A 9 3.44 11.92 -3.93
N PHE A 10 4.49 11.50 -3.22
CA PHE A 10 5.27 10.32 -3.57
C PHE A 10 4.44 9.04 -3.43
N LEU A 11 3.69 8.89 -2.34
CA LEU A 11 2.82 7.73 -2.11
C LEU A 11 1.74 7.60 -3.19
N TRP A 12 1.10 8.71 -3.58
CA TRP A 12 0.12 8.73 -4.66
C TRP A 12 0.72 8.35 -6.01
N VAL A 13 1.88 8.91 -6.37
CA VAL A 13 2.57 8.55 -7.62
C VAL A 13 2.97 7.07 -7.61
N GLY A 14 3.55 6.60 -6.51
CA GLY A 14 3.92 5.20 -6.33
C GLY A 14 2.73 4.25 -6.47
N PHE A 15 1.58 4.61 -5.88
CA PHE A 15 0.34 3.88 -6.02
C PHE A 15 -0.09 3.72 -7.48
N PHE A 16 -0.18 4.81 -8.24
CA PHE A 16 -0.62 4.74 -9.63
C PHE A 16 0.34 3.94 -10.52
N VAL A 17 1.65 4.06 -10.28
CA VAL A 17 2.67 3.31 -11.03
C VAL A 17 2.54 1.81 -10.79
N ILE A 18 2.48 1.39 -9.51
CA ILE A 18 2.37 -0.02 -9.15
C ILE A 18 1.01 -0.59 -9.58
N PHE A 19 -0.07 0.20 -9.47
CA PHE A 19 -1.40 -0.19 -9.93
C PHE A 19 -1.45 -0.44 -11.44
N ALA A 20 -0.84 0.44 -12.25
CA ALA A 20 -0.73 0.23 -13.69
C ALA A 20 0.11 -1.00 -14.03
N ALA A 21 1.22 -1.23 -13.31
CA ALA A 21 2.05 -2.42 -13.48
C ALA A 21 1.30 -3.71 -13.13
N ALA A 22 0.48 -3.70 -12.08
CA ALA A 22 -0.35 -4.84 -11.70
C ALA A 22 -1.41 -5.18 -12.75
N ILE A 23 -2.05 -4.16 -13.36
CA ILE A 23 -2.96 -4.38 -14.49
C ILE A 23 -2.21 -5.03 -15.67
N GLY A 24 -1.01 -4.51 -15.99
CA GLY A 24 -0.15 -5.12 -17.02
C GLY A 24 0.19 -6.58 -16.69
N ALA A 25 0.54 -6.89 -15.44
CA ALA A 25 0.86 -8.24 -15.01
C ALA A 25 -0.29 -9.23 -15.23
N ILE A 26 -1.53 -8.80 -15.00
CA ILE A 26 -2.73 -9.61 -15.23
C ILE A 26 -2.97 -9.83 -16.73
N VAL A 27 -2.86 -8.78 -17.55
CA VAL A 27 -3.11 -8.86 -19.01
C VAL A 27 -2.09 -9.74 -19.73
N PHE A 28 -0.81 -9.64 -19.35
CA PHE A 28 0.26 -10.44 -19.95
C PHE A 28 0.50 -11.78 -19.24
N GLN A 29 -0.27 -12.09 -18.19
CA GLN A 29 -0.17 -13.32 -17.38
C GLN A 29 1.25 -13.65 -16.94
N MET A 30 2.01 -12.65 -16.47
CA MET A 30 3.41 -12.83 -16.06
C MET A 30 3.50 -13.05 -14.53
N PRO A 31 3.74 -14.28 -14.05
CA PRO A 31 3.72 -14.58 -12.61
C PRO A 31 4.81 -13.83 -11.84
N ALA A 32 6.00 -13.71 -12.43
CA ALA A 32 7.12 -12.99 -11.83
C ALA A 32 6.81 -11.50 -11.58
N LEU A 33 6.10 -10.85 -12.52
CA LEU A 33 5.72 -9.44 -12.38
C LEU A 33 4.64 -9.26 -11.30
N MET A 34 3.73 -10.23 -11.16
CA MET A 34 2.71 -10.23 -10.13
C MET A 34 3.31 -10.34 -8.72
N ILE A 35 4.31 -11.22 -8.52
CA ILE A 35 5.06 -11.32 -7.26
C ILE A 35 5.75 -10.00 -6.93
N ALA A 36 6.45 -9.39 -7.90
CA ALA A 36 7.11 -8.10 -7.71
C ALA A 36 6.11 -7.00 -7.33
N CYS A 37 4.95 -6.95 -7.99
CA CYS A 37 3.89 -5.98 -7.66
C CYS A 37 3.34 -6.19 -6.24
N SER A 38 3.13 -7.43 -5.79
CA SER A 38 2.66 -7.72 -4.43
C SER A 38 3.64 -7.23 -3.36
N VAL A 39 4.96 -7.45 -3.56
CA VAL A 39 5.98 -6.93 -2.64
C VAL A 39 5.98 -5.40 -2.60
N LEU A 40 5.88 -4.75 -3.77
CA LEU A 40 5.83 -3.28 -3.85
C LEU A 40 4.56 -2.72 -3.20
N PHE A 41 3.40 -3.37 -3.37
CA PHE A 41 2.15 -2.98 -2.72
C PHE A 41 2.24 -3.08 -1.20
N ILE A 42 2.85 -4.14 -0.66
CA ILE A 42 3.08 -4.29 0.78
C ILE A 42 3.89 -3.11 1.33
N GLY A 43 5.02 -2.79 0.68
CA GLY A 43 5.87 -1.67 1.08
C GLY A 43 5.16 -0.32 0.98
N LEU A 44 4.38 -0.11 -0.08
CA LEU A 44 3.62 1.11 -0.29
C LEU A 44 2.56 1.34 0.80
N PHE A 45 1.73 0.34 1.08
CA PHE A 45 0.68 0.45 2.10
C PHE A 45 1.26 0.54 3.52
N ALA A 46 2.43 -0.06 3.78
CA ALA A 46 3.15 0.14 5.03
C ALA A 46 3.62 1.59 5.20
N ALA A 47 4.20 2.19 4.15
CA ALA A 47 4.60 3.59 4.15
C ALA A 47 3.39 4.53 4.26
N TRP A 48 2.27 4.18 3.63
CA TRP A 48 1.00 4.91 3.75
C TRP A 48 0.45 4.89 5.17
N THR A 49 0.52 3.74 5.86
CA THR A 49 0.10 3.64 7.26
C THR A 49 0.93 4.56 8.16
N VAL A 50 2.25 4.66 7.93
CA VAL A 50 3.11 5.60 8.67
C VAL A 50 2.74 7.05 8.37
N TYR A 51 2.36 7.37 7.12
CA TYR A 51 1.89 8.69 6.74
C TYR A 51 0.57 9.05 7.45
N ASP A 52 -0.42 8.15 7.46
CA ASP A 52 -1.70 8.35 8.14
C ASP A 52 -1.50 8.53 9.66
N LEU A 53 -0.65 7.70 10.27
CA LEU A 53 -0.28 7.82 11.70
C LEU A 53 0.39 9.18 11.99
N ASN A 54 1.25 9.68 11.10
CA ASN A 54 1.85 11.00 11.24
C ASN A 54 0.77 12.09 11.18
N GLN A 55 -0.19 12.00 10.25
CA GLN A 55 -1.28 12.98 10.14
C GLN A 55 -2.18 13.01 11.37
N ILE A 56 -2.46 11.85 11.97
CA ILE A 56 -3.22 11.74 13.24
C ILE A 56 -2.44 12.40 14.38
N ILE A 57 -1.16 12.07 14.56
CA ILE A 57 -0.33 12.60 15.65
C ILE A 57 -0.10 14.11 15.50
N THR A 58 -0.01 14.61 14.27
CA THR A 58 0.25 16.04 13.99
C THR A 58 -1.04 16.86 13.96
N GLY A 59 -2.21 16.26 14.17
CA GLY A 59 -3.51 16.94 14.23
C GLY A 59 -4.08 17.35 12.87
N GLY A 60 -3.63 16.72 11.78
CA GLY A 60 -4.11 17.00 10.42
C GLY A 60 -5.41 16.30 10.03
N GLU A 61 -5.80 15.25 10.76
CA GLU A 61 -7.12 14.59 10.68
C GLU A 61 -7.82 14.81 12.02
N THR A 62 -8.89 15.61 12.06
CA THR A 62 -9.68 15.85 13.29
C THR A 62 -10.70 14.75 13.54
N ASN A 63 -10.95 13.90 12.54
CA ASN A 63 -11.89 12.80 12.62
C ASN A 63 -11.15 11.47 12.83
N TYR A 64 -11.11 11.03 14.09
CA TYR A 64 -10.45 9.77 14.45
C TYR A 64 -11.14 8.52 13.88
N ILE A 65 -12.43 8.60 13.52
CA ILE A 65 -13.18 7.48 12.94
C ILE A 65 -12.70 7.21 11.51
N SER A 66 -12.59 8.26 10.68
CA SER A 66 -12.04 8.11 9.32
C SER A 66 -10.58 7.69 9.35
N ALA A 67 -9.80 8.25 10.27
CA ALA A 67 -8.38 7.96 10.39
C ALA A 67 -8.11 6.49 10.77
N THR A 68 -8.85 5.97 11.75
CA THR A 68 -8.75 4.55 12.14
C THR A 68 -9.26 3.61 11.05
N MET A 69 -10.32 4.00 10.33
CA MET A 69 -10.81 3.26 9.17
C MET A 69 -9.77 3.18 8.04
N SER A 70 -9.07 4.28 7.75
CA SER A 70 -7.98 4.31 6.75
C SER A 70 -6.86 3.35 7.11
N ILE A 71 -6.41 3.38 8.38
CA ILE A 71 -5.38 2.46 8.88
C ILE A 71 -5.83 1.00 8.74
N TYR A 72 -7.08 0.69 9.08
CA TYR A 72 -7.63 -0.66 8.92
C TYR A 72 -7.60 -1.12 7.46
N MET A 73 -8.01 -0.26 6.52
CA MET A 73 -8.00 -0.58 5.08
C MET A 73 -6.58 -0.82 4.57
N ASN A 74 -5.62 0.01 4.98
CA ASN A 74 -4.21 -0.17 4.62
C ASN A 74 -3.67 -1.50 5.17
N LEU A 75 -4.00 -1.84 6.41
CA LEU A 75 -3.59 -3.10 7.03
C LEU A 75 -4.19 -4.31 6.31
N PHE A 76 -5.47 -4.24 5.93
CA PHE A 76 -6.12 -5.27 5.13
C PHE A 76 -5.42 -5.46 3.78
N ALA A 77 -5.06 -4.38 3.09
CA ALA A 77 -4.35 -4.44 1.82
C ALA A 77 -2.96 -5.10 1.96
N ILE A 78 -2.22 -4.78 3.03
CA ILE A 78 -0.93 -5.42 3.34
C ILE A 78 -1.12 -6.92 3.52
N PHE A 79 -2.06 -7.35 4.36
CA PHE A 79 -2.30 -8.77 4.61
C PHE A 79 -2.76 -9.52 3.36
N SER A 80 -3.64 -8.92 2.56
CA SER A 80 -4.13 -9.52 1.31
C SER A 80 -2.99 -9.73 0.31
N ASN A 81 -2.12 -8.73 0.13
CA ASN A 81 -0.96 -8.86 -0.76
C ASN A 81 0.07 -9.85 -0.21
N LEU A 82 0.25 -9.92 1.10
CA LEU A 82 1.13 -10.90 1.74
C LEU A 82 0.59 -12.33 1.55
N LEU A 83 -0.72 -12.52 1.69
CA LEU A 83 -1.37 -13.80 1.44
C LEU A 83 -1.29 -14.18 -0.04
N SER A 84 -1.46 -13.23 -0.96
CA SER A 84 -1.26 -13.45 -2.39
C SER A 84 0.17 -13.87 -2.69
N LEU A 85 1.16 -13.19 -2.11
CA LEU A 85 2.57 -13.55 -2.25
C LEU A 85 2.82 -14.99 -1.79
N LEU A 86 2.41 -15.31 -0.56
CA LEU A 86 2.55 -16.64 0.01
C LEU A 86 1.81 -17.70 -0.81
N GLY A 87 0.57 -17.43 -1.22
CA GLY A 87 -0.24 -18.35 -2.03
C GLY A 87 0.42 -18.65 -3.38
N LEU A 88 0.93 -17.63 -4.06
CA LEU A 88 1.63 -17.78 -5.34
C LEU A 88 2.95 -18.55 -5.20
N THR A 89 3.74 -18.27 -4.15
CA THR A 89 5.01 -18.98 -3.90
C THR A 89 4.83 -20.43 -3.45
N ASN A 90 3.66 -20.80 -2.93
CA ASN A 90 3.35 -22.19 -2.55
C ASN A 90 2.67 -22.98 -3.68
N SER A 91 2.35 -22.33 -4.81
CA SER A 91 1.67 -22.95 -5.96
C SER A 91 2.65 -23.43 -7.05
N ASP A 92 3.95 -23.50 -6.74
CA ASP A 92 4.98 -24.15 -7.58
C ASP A 92 4.83 -25.68 -7.62
#